data_AF-A0A969HK47-F1
#
_entry.id   AF-A0A969HK47-F1
#
_cell.length_a   1.000
_cell.length_b   1.000
_cell.length_c   1.000
_cell.angle_alpha   90.00
_cell.angle_beta   90.00
_cell.angle_gamma   90.00
#
_symmetry.space_group_name_H-M   'P 1'
#
loop_
_entity.id
_entity.type
_entity.pdbx_description
1 polymer ?
#
loop_
_entity_poly.entity_id
_entity_poly.type
_entity_poly.pdbx_seq_one_letter_code
_entity_poly.pdbx_strand_id
1 'polypeptide(L)'
;MSTHPMRKHVGLFGFLVIIALIPLSLNMRSKDKEGEDNRLVGSELSPEFKDYWYQGKAEVSSYELEQSHYGEVHPGEAILIFVTEDFSKAAQIKLDYPDEAGSDAVSVLKLNLVKKFQTGIYDYSILQSTFTPVDVQNHPNTLKVTTSTQEWCGHTFTQLNWQKGKYKLQSHSYFESEGDQKLQIDCQPAGR
;
A
#
# COMPACT_ATOMS: atom_id res chain seq x y z
N MET A 1 -38.78 -37.57 -17.53
CA MET A 1 -37.71 -38.49 -17.07
C MET A 1 -36.97 -39.00 -18.30
N SER A 2 -35.90 -38.32 -18.71
CA SER A 2 -34.85 -38.85 -19.60
C SER A 2 -33.70 -37.84 -19.64
N THR A 3 -32.49 -38.32 -19.45
CA THR A 3 -31.26 -37.59 -19.14
C THR A 3 -30.50 -37.19 -20.40
N HIS A 4 -29.95 -35.97 -20.42
CA HIS A 4 -28.83 -35.59 -21.30
C HIS A 4 -27.59 -35.30 -20.45
N PRO A 5 -26.41 -35.84 -20.81
CA PRO A 5 -25.17 -35.49 -20.12
C PRO A 5 -24.61 -34.19 -20.71
N MET A 6 -24.58 -33.11 -19.92
CA MET A 6 -23.73 -31.96 -20.24
C MET A 6 -22.29 -32.25 -19.82
N ARG A 7 -21.42 -32.24 -20.83
CA ARG A 7 -19.96 -32.32 -20.76
C ARG A 7 -19.41 -31.11 -20.00
N LYS A 8 -19.03 -31.29 -18.73
CA LYS A 8 -18.33 -30.28 -17.92
C LYS A 8 -16.97 -29.95 -18.57
N HIS A 9 -16.86 -28.77 -19.17
CA HIS A 9 -15.54 -28.18 -19.42
C HIS A 9 -15.10 -27.53 -18.11
N VAL A 10 -14.14 -28.16 -17.44
CA VAL A 10 -13.37 -27.51 -16.38
C VAL A 10 -12.40 -26.58 -17.08
N GLY A 11 -12.85 -25.35 -17.36
CA GLY A 11 -11.98 -24.26 -17.70
C GLY A 11 -11.34 -23.76 -16.41
N LEU A 12 -10.07 -24.09 -16.21
CA LEU A 12 -9.22 -23.56 -15.16
C LEU A 12 -9.05 -22.05 -15.40
N PHE A 13 -10.01 -21.24 -14.97
CA PHE A 13 -9.83 -19.79 -14.89
C PHE A 13 -9.04 -19.50 -13.62
N GLY A 14 -7.71 -19.52 -13.76
CA GLY A 14 -6.83 -18.91 -12.77
C GLY A 14 -7.16 -17.43 -12.70
N PHE A 15 -7.92 -17.02 -11.68
CA PHE A 15 -8.02 -15.63 -11.31
C PHE A 15 -6.66 -15.19 -10.78
N LEU A 16 -5.90 -14.51 -11.62
CA LEU A 16 -4.79 -13.70 -11.17
C LEU A 16 -5.38 -12.63 -10.25
N VAL A 17 -5.19 -12.79 -8.94
CA VAL A 17 -5.24 -11.69 -8.00
C VAL A 17 -4.09 -10.77 -8.38
N ILE A 18 -4.36 -9.80 -9.25
CA ILE A 18 -3.44 -8.70 -9.52
C ILE A 18 -3.45 -7.86 -8.25
N ILE A 19 -2.58 -8.20 -7.30
CA ILE A 19 -2.14 -7.24 -6.29
C ILE A 19 -1.41 -6.18 -7.11
N ALA A 20 -2.11 -5.11 -7.44
CA ALA A 20 -1.50 -3.91 -8.01
C ALA A 20 -0.65 -3.25 -6.92
N LEU A 21 0.52 -3.84 -6.64
CA LEU A 21 1.67 -3.10 -6.19
C LEU A 21 2.02 -2.18 -7.35
N ILE A 22 1.41 -1.00 -7.42
CA ILE A 22 1.88 0.06 -8.30
C ILE A 22 3.15 0.57 -7.63
N PRO A 23 4.36 0.26 -8.12
CA PRO A 23 5.49 1.11 -7.77
C PRO A 23 5.16 2.46 -8.41
N LEU A 24 5.17 3.51 -7.62
CA LEU A 24 5.00 4.88 -8.11
C LEU A 24 6.24 5.27 -8.93
N SER A 25 6.43 4.70 -10.12
CA SER A 25 7.37 5.18 -11.11
C SER A 25 6.65 6.21 -11.98
N LEU A 26 6.47 7.43 -11.45
CA LEU A 26 6.20 8.59 -12.28
C LEU A 26 7.47 8.87 -13.11
N ASN A 27 7.48 8.45 -14.36
CA ASN A 27 8.42 8.98 -15.35
C ASN A 27 7.95 10.39 -15.74
N MET A 28 8.21 11.37 -14.88
CA MET A 28 8.13 12.79 -15.24
C MET A 28 9.42 13.19 -15.93
N ARG A 29 9.36 13.34 -17.26
CA ARG A 29 10.44 13.94 -18.04
C ARG A 29 10.42 15.47 -17.83
N SER A 30 11.18 15.93 -16.85
CA SER A 30 11.53 17.34 -16.70
C SER A 30 12.49 17.76 -17.81
N LYS A 31 12.33 18.97 -18.36
CA LYS A 31 13.29 19.60 -19.28
C LYS A 31 14.48 20.08 -18.46
N ASP A 32 15.66 19.58 -18.79
CA ASP A 32 16.93 19.92 -18.15
C ASP A 32 17.20 21.43 -18.20
N LYS A 33 17.50 22.01 -17.03
CA LYS A 33 18.35 23.20 -16.93
C LYS A 33 19.70 22.71 -16.43
N GLU A 34 20.70 22.75 -17.30
CA GLU A 34 22.08 22.46 -16.96
C GLU A 34 22.63 23.50 -15.98
N GLY A 35 23.32 23.02 -14.94
CA GLY A 35 24.31 23.78 -14.21
C GLY A 35 23.97 24.08 -12.75
N GLU A 36 24.08 23.07 -11.89
CA GLU A 36 24.77 23.20 -10.58
C GLU A 36 25.35 21.82 -10.22
N ASP A 37 26.64 21.79 -9.89
CA ASP A 37 27.38 20.63 -9.39
C ASP A 37 26.81 20.20 -8.03
N ASN A 38 25.68 19.48 -8.05
CA ASN A 38 25.07 18.92 -6.85
C ASN A 38 25.68 17.53 -6.60
N ARG A 39 26.98 17.50 -6.31
CA ARG A 39 27.57 16.39 -5.55
C ARG A 39 26.75 16.27 -4.28
N LEU A 40 25.95 15.20 -4.20
CA LEU A 40 25.01 14.87 -3.14
C LEU A 40 25.60 15.19 -1.75
N VAL A 41 25.31 16.39 -1.27
CA VAL A 41 25.70 16.85 0.05
C VAL A 41 24.68 16.29 1.02
N GLY A 42 25.10 15.32 1.84
CA GLY A 42 24.48 15.01 3.13
C GLY A 42 23.13 14.29 3.09
N SER A 43 23.08 13.18 3.81
CA SER A 43 21.94 12.32 4.12
C SER A 43 20.91 12.97 5.05
N GLU A 44 20.55 14.24 4.84
CA GLU A 44 19.60 14.96 5.69
C GLU A 44 18.41 15.50 4.90
N LEU A 45 17.21 15.32 5.46
CA LEU A 45 15.97 15.90 4.92
C LEU A 45 16.10 17.42 4.81
N SER A 46 15.59 18.01 3.74
CA SER A 46 15.65 19.46 3.53
C SER A 46 14.87 20.20 4.63
N PRO A 47 15.25 21.45 4.97
CA PRO A 47 14.52 22.26 5.92
C PRO A 47 13.03 22.39 5.58
N GLU A 48 12.69 22.56 4.30
CA GLU A 48 11.32 22.72 3.83
C GLU A 48 10.49 21.45 4.06
N PHE A 49 11.10 20.28 3.85
CA PHE A 49 10.45 19.01 4.16
C PHE A 49 10.18 18.92 5.67
N LYS A 50 11.18 19.28 6.49
CA LYS A 50 11.06 19.21 7.95
C LYS A 50 9.94 20.14 8.45
N ASP A 51 9.93 21.38 7.98
CA ASP A 51 8.93 22.39 8.34
C ASP A 51 7.52 21.98 7.96
N TYR A 52 7.35 21.38 6.78
CA TYR A 52 6.03 20.97 6.30
C TYR A 52 5.50 19.71 7.01
N TRP A 53 6.33 18.66 7.09
CA TRP A 53 5.88 17.33 7.51
C TRP A 53 5.97 17.07 9.02
N TYR A 54 6.76 17.84 9.77
CA TYR A 54 6.87 17.71 11.23
C TYR A 54 6.13 18.81 12.01
N GLN A 55 5.21 19.53 11.38
CA GLN A 55 4.36 20.52 12.04
C GLN A 55 3.22 19.91 12.90
N GLY A 56 3.18 18.59 13.07
CA GLY A 56 2.17 17.89 13.87
C GLY A 56 0.78 17.85 13.23
N LYS A 57 0.68 17.93 11.90
CA LYS A 57 -0.58 17.88 11.13
C LYS A 57 -0.54 16.78 10.09
N ALA A 58 -1.72 16.32 9.68
CA ALA A 58 -1.89 15.47 8.52
C ALA A 58 -2.26 16.32 7.29
N GLU A 59 -1.78 15.90 6.12
CA GLU A 59 -2.29 16.37 4.83
C GLU A 59 -3.44 15.45 4.39
N VAL A 60 -4.55 16.04 3.94
CA VAL A 60 -5.73 15.31 3.48
C VAL A 60 -6.12 15.82 2.09
N SER A 61 -6.24 14.89 1.14
CA SER A 61 -6.67 15.17 -0.22
C SER A 61 -7.82 14.24 -0.62
N SER A 62 -8.90 14.80 -1.16
CA SER A 62 -10.07 14.05 -1.64
C SER A 62 -10.20 14.13 -3.16
N TYR A 63 -10.68 13.04 -3.75
CA TYR A 63 -10.80 12.88 -5.20
C TYR A 63 -12.10 12.14 -5.54
N GLU A 64 -12.70 12.50 -6.68
CA GLU A 64 -13.68 11.66 -7.36
C GLU A 64 -12.97 10.40 -7.91
N LEU A 65 -13.59 9.24 -7.72
CA LEU A 65 -13.04 7.94 -8.09
C LEU A 65 -13.93 7.27 -9.14
N GLU A 66 -13.32 6.77 -10.21
CA GLU A 66 -13.93 5.80 -11.13
C GLU A 66 -13.32 4.42 -10.89
N GLN A 67 -13.98 3.59 -10.09
CA GLN A 67 -13.46 2.28 -9.69
C GLN A 67 -13.98 1.18 -10.61
N SER A 68 -13.08 0.50 -11.32
CA SER A 68 -13.46 -0.70 -12.06
C SER A 68 -13.67 -1.88 -11.09
N HIS A 69 -14.85 -2.50 -11.13
CA HIS A 69 -15.18 -3.69 -10.36
C HIS A 69 -16.21 -4.55 -11.11
N TYR A 70 -15.96 -5.87 -11.20
CA TYR A 70 -16.74 -6.83 -12.00
C TYR A 70 -17.00 -6.41 -13.46
N GLY A 71 -16.04 -5.73 -14.09
CA GLY A 71 -16.14 -5.30 -15.49
C GLY A 71 -16.96 -4.02 -15.71
N GLU A 72 -17.49 -3.41 -14.65
CA GLU A 72 -18.19 -2.13 -14.68
C GLU A 72 -17.35 -1.04 -13.98
N VAL A 73 -17.62 0.22 -14.31
CA VAL A 73 -17.00 1.39 -13.67
C VAL A 73 -18.00 2.00 -12.69
N HIS A 74 -17.60 2.12 -11.43
CA HIS A 74 -18.44 2.61 -10.35
C HIS A 74 -17.90 3.94 -9.82
N PRO A 75 -18.72 5.00 -9.79
CA PRO A 75 -18.32 6.26 -9.18
C PRO A 75 -18.15 6.09 -7.67
N GLY A 76 -17.25 6.88 -7.09
CA GLY A 76 -16.97 6.85 -5.66
C GLY A 76 -16.07 7.99 -5.22
N GLU A 77 -15.49 7.84 -4.04
CA GLU A 77 -14.56 8.80 -3.44
C GLU A 77 -13.26 8.08 -3.07
N ALA A 78 -12.13 8.76 -3.32
CA ALA A 78 -10.83 8.39 -2.77
C ALA A 78 -10.30 9.52 -1.88
N ILE A 79 -9.83 9.17 -0.68
CA ILE A 79 -9.21 10.10 0.27
C ILE A 79 -7.81 9.61 0.58
N LEU A 80 -6.82 10.48 0.40
CA LEU A 80 -5.42 10.24 0.76
C LEU A 80 -5.12 11.06 2.00
N ILE A 81 -4.63 10.40 3.05
CA ILE A 81 -4.23 11.04 4.31
C ILE A 81 -2.76 10.73 4.54
N PHE A 82 -1.92 11.76 4.51
CA PHE A 82 -0.49 11.65 4.75
C PHE A 82 -0.11 12.25 6.10
N VAL A 83 0.78 11.57 6.83
CA VAL A 83 1.28 12.05 8.13
C VAL A 83 2.65 11.42 8.41
N THR A 84 3.53 12.15 9.10
CA THR A 84 4.74 11.56 9.67
C THR A 84 4.43 10.90 11.01
N GLU A 85 4.93 9.68 11.22
CA GLU A 85 4.77 8.96 12.48
C GLU A 85 6.11 8.33 12.88
N ASP A 86 6.37 8.26 14.19
CA ASP A 86 7.45 7.43 14.72
C ASP A 86 7.00 5.97 14.76
N PHE A 87 7.86 5.09 14.25
CA PHE A 87 7.53 3.70 13.98
C PHE A 87 8.64 2.77 14.44
N SER A 88 8.29 1.58 14.92
CA SER A 88 9.25 0.53 15.25
C SER A 88 9.64 -0.25 13.99
N LYS A 89 10.94 -0.35 13.69
CA LYS A 89 11.43 -1.20 12.59
C LYS A 89 11.19 -2.68 12.86
N ALA A 90 11.39 -3.10 14.10
CA ALA A 90 11.28 -4.50 14.51
C ALA A 90 9.83 -4.98 14.61
N ALA A 91 8.99 -4.23 15.33
CA ALA A 91 7.59 -4.60 15.59
C ALA A 91 6.62 -4.11 14.51
N GLN A 92 7.01 -3.10 13.72
CA GLN A 92 6.19 -2.51 12.65
C GLN A 92 4.83 -2.00 13.15
N ILE A 93 4.93 -1.21 14.21
CA ILE A 93 3.84 -0.51 14.89
C ILE A 93 4.26 0.94 15.15
N LYS A 94 3.27 1.82 15.30
CA LYS A 94 3.49 3.18 15.80
C LYS A 94 4.11 3.12 17.20
N LEU A 95 5.06 4.01 17.47
CA LEU A 95 5.64 4.18 18.79
C LEU A 95 4.85 5.23 19.58
N ASP A 96 4.47 4.88 20.82
CA ASP A 96 3.89 5.83 21.76
C ASP A 96 4.99 6.61 22.54
N TYR A 97 6.16 5.98 22.74
CA TYR A 97 7.33 6.56 23.41
C TYR A 97 8.57 6.41 22.50
N PRO A 98 8.70 7.22 21.44
CA PRO A 98 9.77 7.07 20.46
C PRO A 98 11.17 7.28 21.05
N ASP A 99 11.31 8.18 22.03
CA ASP A 99 12.58 8.47 22.70
C ASP A 99 13.16 7.26 23.46
N GLU A 100 12.31 6.31 23.87
CA GLU A 100 12.72 5.09 24.58
C GLU A 100 13.10 3.94 23.63
N ALA A 101 12.72 4.03 22.34
CA ALA A 101 12.93 2.96 21.36
C ALA A 101 14.35 2.93 20.77
N GLY A 102 15.17 3.95 21.04
CA GLY A 102 16.56 4.03 20.60
C GLY A 102 16.71 3.79 19.09
N SER A 103 17.57 2.85 18.70
CA SER A 103 17.83 2.55 17.28
C SER A 103 16.68 1.85 16.55
N ASP A 104 15.63 1.40 17.26
CA ASP A 104 14.46 0.77 16.63
C ASP A 104 13.49 1.80 16.05
N ALA A 105 13.50 3.03 16.58
CA ALA A 105 12.71 4.13 16.05
C ALA A 105 13.13 4.46 14.61
N VAL A 106 12.13 4.71 13.78
CA VAL A 106 12.28 5.27 12.44
C VAL A 106 11.07 6.16 12.15
N SER A 107 11.33 7.34 11.61
CA SER A 107 10.25 8.19 11.13
C SER A 107 9.75 7.67 9.77
N VAL A 108 8.44 7.49 9.63
CA VAL A 108 7.80 7.06 8.38
C VAL A 108 6.87 8.14 7.88
N LEU A 109 6.79 8.30 6.56
CA LEU A 109 5.65 8.93 5.92
C LEU A 109 4.57 7.85 5.74
N LYS A 110 3.52 7.96 6.54
CA LYS A 110 2.36 7.09 6.47
C LYS A 110 1.34 7.66 5.49
N LEU A 111 0.82 6.80 4.63
CA LEU A 111 -0.37 7.05 3.81
C LEU A 111 -1.51 6.18 4.33
N ASN A 112 -2.68 6.76 4.57
CA ASN A 112 -3.96 6.04 4.55
C ASN A 112 -4.72 6.43 3.28
N LEU A 113 -4.88 5.49 2.34
CA LEU A 113 -5.74 5.61 1.17
C LEU A 113 -7.09 4.95 1.48
N VAL A 114 -8.13 5.76 1.60
CA VAL A 114 -9.51 5.32 1.72
C VAL A 114 -10.17 5.36 0.35
N LYS A 115 -10.85 4.29 -0.04
CA LYS A 115 -11.71 4.25 -1.23
C LYS A 115 -13.10 3.78 -0.84
N LYS A 116 -14.12 4.52 -1.27
CA LYS A 116 -15.53 4.15 -1.08
C LYS A 116 -16.26 4.24 -2.40
N PHE A 117 -16.97 3.18 -2.76
CA PHE A 117 -17.77 3.10 -3.98
C PHE A 117 -18.88 2.06 -3.79
N GLN A 118 -19.87 2.08 -4.66
CA GLN A 118 -21.01 1.17 -4.62
C GLN A 118 -21.09 0.35 -5.90
N THR A 119 -21.49 -0.92 -5.79
CA THR A 119 -21.89 -1.72 -6.95
C THR A 119 -23.34 -2.15 -6.79
N GLY A 120 -24.27 -1.44 -7.41
CA GLY A 120 -25.71 -1.62 -7.15
C GLY A 120 -26.04 -1.26 -5.70
N ILE A 121 -26.41 -2.25 -4.88
CA ILE A 121 -26.71 -2.05 -3.45
C ILE A 121 -25.50 -2.33 -2.53
N TYR A 122 -24.39 -2.84 -3.06
CA TYR A 122 -23.25 -3.26 -2.25
C TYR A 122 -22.31 -2.09 -1.98
N ASP A 123 -22.14 -1.73 -0.71
CA ASP A 123 -21.16 -0.72 -0.29
C ASP A 123 -19.77 -1.35 -0.14
N TYR A 124 -18.77 -0.76 -0.79
CA TYR A 124 -17.38 -1.12 -0.61
C TYR A 124 -16.67 -0.02 0.19
N SER A 125 -16.00 -0.40 1.28
CA SER A 125 -15.05 0.45 1.99
C SER A 125 -13.69 -0.23 2.01
N ILE A 126 -12.70 0.41 1.38
CA ILE A 126 -11.33 -0.07 1.31
C ILE A 126 -10.43 0.93 2.02
N LEU A 127 -9.60 0.45 2.94
CA LEU A 127 -8.52 1.23 3.56
C LEU A 127 -7.20 0.53 3.29
N GLN A 128 -6.26 1.23 2.67
CA GLN A 128 -4.87 0.82 2.57
C GLN A 128 -3.98 1.77 3.37
N SER A 129 -3.18 1.23 4.28
CA SER A 129 -2.15 1.96 5.02
C SER A 129 -0.77 1.54 4.56
N THR A 130 0.08 2.51 4.20
CA THR A 130 1.46 2.30 3.74
C THR A 130 2.40 3.04 4.68
N PHE A 131 3.46 2.39 5.15
CA PHE A 131 4.42 2.94 6.11
C PHE A 131 5.83 2.93 5.51
N THR A 132 6.22 4.03 4.87
CA THR A 132 7.51 4.15 4.18
C THR A 132 8.45 5.06 4.97
N PRO A 133 9.70 4.63 5.26
CA PRO A 133 10.67 5.48 5.92
C PRO A 133 10.89 6.80 5.17
N VAL A 134 10.99 7.91 5.88
CA VAL A 134 11.36 9.21 5.27
C VAL A 134 12.81 9.19 4.80
N ASP A 135 13.68 8.50 5.55
CA ASP A 135 15.07 8.27 5.22
C ASP A 135 15.21 7.03 4.32
N VAL A 136 14.82 7.20 3.06
CA VAL A 136 14.88 6.15 2.04
C VAL A 136 16.31 5.75 1.66
N GLN A 137 17.32 6.55 2.01
CA GLN A 137 18.72 6.21 1.73
C GLN A 137 19.21 5.10 2.67
N ASN A 138 18.93 5.23 3.97
CA ASN A 138 19.28 4.20 4.96
C ASN A 138 18.22 3.09 5.06
N HIS A 139 16.97 3.40 4.74
CA HIS A 139 15.84 2.49 4.83
C HIS A 139 14.99 2.51 3.52
N PRO A 140 15.50 1.94 2.41
CA PRO A 140 14.91 2.11 1.07
C PRO A 140 13.59 1.37 0.84
N ASN A 141 13.13 0.54 1.79
CA ASN A 141 11.96 -0.29 1.60
C ASN A 141 10.81 0.16 2.50
N THR A 142 9.60 0.19 1.96
CA THR A 142 8.37 0.32 2.74
C THR A 142 8.32 -0.78 3.80
N LEU A 143 8.14 -0.40 5.05
CA LEU A 143 8.23 -1.36 6.16
C LEU A 143 6.98 -2.22 6.26
N LYS A 144 5.82 -1.62 6.03
CA LYS A 144 4.53 -2.27 6.17
C LYS A 144 3.52 -1.71 5.19
N VAL A 145 2.68 -2.59 4.66
CA VAL A 145 1.46 -2.24 3.94
C VAL A 145 0.32 -3.08 4.50
N THR A 146 -0.81 -2.47 4.82
CA THR A 146 -2.03 -3.18 5.21
C THR A 146 -3.18 -2.73 4.35
N THR A 147 -4.00 -3.66 3.90
CA THR A 147 -5.24 -3.37 3.15
C THR A 147 -6.38 -4.12 3.79
N SER A 148 -7.47 -3.43 4.07
CA SER A 148 -8.74 -4.05 4.47
C SER A 148 -9.84 -3.62 3.52
N THR A 149 -10.67 -4.60 3.14
CA THR A 149 -11.89 -4.39 2.38
C THR A 149 -13.07 -4.86 3.22
N GLN A 150 -14.10 -4.02 3.31
CA GLN A 150 -15.38 -4.35 3.94
C GLN A 150 -16.49 -4.13 2.94
N GLU A 151 -17.27 -5.17 2.70
CA GLU A 151 -18.43 -5.17 1.84
C GLU A 151 -19.48 -6.17 2.36
N TRP A 152 -20.65 -6.24 1.71
CA TRP A 152 -21.81 -6.96 2.25
C TRP A 152 -21.64 -8.48 2.27
N CYS A 153 -20.86 -9.05 1.36
CA CYS A 153 -20.59 -10.49 1.29
C CYS A 153 -19.62 -10.89 2.39
N GLY A 154 -18.59 -10.08 2.66
CA GLY A 154 -17.67 -10.29 3.76
C GLY A 154 -16.49 -9.32 3.76
N HIS A 155 -15.47 -9.70 4.53
CA HIS A 155 -14.29 -8.87 4.76
C HIS A 155 -13.02 -9.57 4.30
N THR A 156 -12.05 -8.77 3.87
CA THR A 156 -10.68 -9.23 3.67
C THR A 156 -9.70 -8.32 4.40
N PHE A 157 -8.59 -8.92 4.84
CA PHE A 157 -7.45 -8.20 5.40
C PHE A 157 -6.17 -8.79 4.83
N THR A 158 -5.29 -7.95 4.30
CA THR A 158 -3.95 -8.32 3.83
C THR A 158 -2.92 -7.43 4.49
N GLN A 159 -1.81 -8.02 4.93
CA GLN A 159 -0.68 -7.32 5.49
C GLN A 159 0.62 -7.81 4.84
N LEU A 160 1.43 -6.88 4.36
CA LEU A 160 2.81 -7.09 3.95
C LEU A 160 3.75 -6.46 4.96
N ASN A 161 4.77 -7.20 5.39
CA ASN A 161 5.81 -6.75 6.30
C ASN A 161 7.18 -6.96 5.65
N TRP A 162 7.97 -5.90 5.47
CA TRP A 162 9.35 -6.00 5.02
C TRP A 162 10.23 -6.55 6.14
N GLN A 163 10.78 -7.73 5.96
CA GLN A 163 11.64 -8.35 6.96
C GLN A 163 12.70 -9.23 6.30
N LYS A 164 13.98 -9.03 6.66
CA LYS A 164 15.11 -9.86 6.20
C LYS A 164 15.19 -9.96 4.66
N GLY A 165 15.00 -8.84 3.96
CA GLY A 165 15.16 -8.76 2.50
C GLY A 165 13.96 -9.26 1.68
N LYS A 166 12.83 -9.56 2.34
CA LYS A 166 11.62 -10.09 1.70
C LYS A 166 10.38 -9.43 2.30
N TYR A 167 9.29 -9.41 1.54
CA TYR A 167 7.97 -9.11 2.12
C TYR A 167 7.31 -10.40 2.59
N LYS A 168 6.92 -10.44 3.86
CA LYS A 168 6.03 -11.48 4.40
C LYS A 168 4.60 -11.02 4.22
N LEU A 169 3.81 -11.77 3.47
CA LEU A 169 2.39 -11.54 3.28
C LEU A 169 1.60 -12.44 4.23
N GLN A 170 0.62 -11.87 4.90
CA GLN A 170 -0.44 -12.59 5.59
C GLN A 170 -1.77 -12.03 5.10
N SER A 171 -2.70 -12.89 4.69
CA SER A 171 -4.06 -12.47 4.35
C SER A 171 -5.10 -13.37 5.02
N HIS A 172 -6.23 -12.76 5.33
CA HIS A 172 -7.44 -13.42 5.80
C HIS A 172 -8.58 -12.99 4.89
N SER A 173 -9.33 -13.95 4.35
CA SER A 173 -10.39 -13.67 3.39
C SER A 173 -11.63 -14.49 3.67
N TYR A 174 -12.78 -13.83 3.55
CA TYR A 174 -14.09 -14.48 3.54
C TYR A 174 -14.30 -15.42 2.33
N PHE A 175 -13.66 -15.14 1.19
CA PHE A 175 -13.92 -15.86 -0.06
C PHE A 175 -13.17 -17.19 -0.12
N GLU A 176 -13.89 -18.29 -0.38
CA GLU A 176 -13.35 -19.67 -0.42
C GLU A 176 -12.14 -19.81 -1.36
N SER A 177 -12.17 -19.17 -2.53
CA SER A 177 -11.10 -19.23 -3.51
C SER A 177 -9.81 -18.54 -3.06
N GLU A 178 -9.91 -17.59 -2.13
CA GLU A 178 -8.76 -16.87 -1.58
C GLU A 178 -8.29 -17.53 -0.27
N GLY A 179 -9.21 -17.69 0.68
CA GLY A 179 -8.94 -18.20 2.02
C GLY A 179 -7.83 -17.43 2.76
N ASP A 180 -7.33 -18.05 3.82
CA ASP A 180 -6.21 -17.51 4.59
C ASP A 180 -4.88 -17.89 3.93
N GLN A 181 -4.00 -16.91 3.72
CA GLN A 181 -2.70 -17.12 3.07
C GLN A 181 -1.55 -16.60 3.93
N LYS A 182 -0.40 -17.29 3.83
CA LYS A 182 0.89 -16.83 4.36
C LYS A 182 1.98 -17.12 3.33
N LEU A 183 2.58 -16.07 2.78
CA LEU A 183 3.54 -16.16 1.68
C LEU A 183 4.77 -15.30 1.95
N GLN A 184 5.87 -15.59 1.27
CA GLN A 184 7.03 -14.70 1.20
C GLN A 184 7.20 -14.26 -0.25
N ILE A 185 7.37 -12.97 -0.45
CA ILE A 185 7.58 -12.35 -1.75
C ILE A 185 9.03 -11.88 -1.78
N ASP A 186 9.80 -12.45 -2.71
CA ASP A 186 11.16 -12.00 -3.00
C ASP A 186 11.10 -10.67 -3.75
N CYS A 187 11.80 -9.66 -3.23
CA CYS A 187 12.08 -8.46 -4.00
C CYS A 187 13.36 -8.67 -4.78
N GLN A 188 13.24 -8.87 -6.09
CA GLN A 188 14.35 -8.63 -7.00
C GLN A 188 14.70 -7.13 -6.90
N PRO A 189 15.98 -6.75 -6.77
CA PRO A 189 16.35 -5.35 -6.94
C PRO A 189 15.83 -4.89 -8.31
N ALA A 190 15.19 -3.72 -8.37
CA ALA A 190 15.00 -3.06 -9.65
C ALA A 190 16.40 -2.96 -10.31
N GLY A 191 16.53 -3.53 -11.50
CA GLY A 191 17.82 -3.80 -12.14
C GLY A 191 18.78 -2.61 -12.09
N ARG A 192 20.06 -2.89 -11.80
CA ARG A 192 21.17 -1.99 -12.12
C ARG A 192 21.31 -1.86 -13.64
#